data_AF-A0A3N5SPI3-F1
#
_entry.id   AF-A0A3N5SPI3-F1
#
_cell.length_a   1.000
_cell.length_b   1.000
_cell.length_c   1.000
_cell.angle_alpha   90.00
_cell.angle_beta   90.00
_cell.angle_gamma   90.00
#
_symmetry.space_group_name_H-M   'P 1'
#
loop_
_entity.id
_entity.type
_entity.pdbx_description
1 polymer ?
#
loop_
_entity_poly.entity_id
_entity_poly.type
_entity_poly.pdbx_seq_one_letter_code
_entity_poly.pdbx_strand_id
1 'polypeptide(L)'
;MDPAWIDQLRMDWVKLYDVGQISMFQGKRILFRMDLPWPDNWEAFRTSVRQRTEQLAALGVEAIEVHNEPNLGLEWPHGPNGWEYTQMLRVAYTQIKSVDPNIIVVSGGLAPTITTPDRKAISDIEFAAEMLDNGAAQWFDAFGYHPYGYNAAPETEPSVNTLVFRRVELIRALFEERGIYDKQIWLTEFGWLRDPAEDGVNCSDSDPNFAGFAWLRVSAQTQADYTVRAFDWADRHWPWAGPMFLWNLNWALYPPGINPMCSHMRWFSILRNDGSPLPVYERVAGMPRRYSDYLPSLTIYAHNMTVEVSVECPASVMVGEFEIVNSGYPGSFSARVEPVTPPGGPEVEVFPPTARNGETVQVFADTNGLSPGLHIIYVNAQADIGERTMSEMIQGYIVITDEAGGC
;
A
#
# COMPACT_ATOMS: atom_id res chain seq x y z
N MET A 1 11.73 3.55 25.77
CA MET A 1 10.73 2.52 25.42
C MET A 1 11.44 1.19 25.46
N ASP A 2 10.80 0.12 25.94
CA ASP A 2 11.40 -1.23 25.96
C ASP A 2 11.09 -1.95 24.63
N PRO A 3 12.09 -2.29 23.80
CA PRO A 3 11.91 -3.03 22.55
C PRO A 3 11.24 -4.40 22.74
N ALA A 4 11.32 -4.98 23.95
CA ALA A 4 10.69 -6.27 24.26
C ALA A 4 9.18 -6.28 24.03
N TRP A 5 8.50 -5.13 24.13
CA TRP A 5 7.08 -5.03 23.81
C TRP A 5 6.78 -5.31 22.34
N ILE A 6 7.68 -4.95 21.41
CA ILE A 6 7.52 -5.23 19.98
C ILE A 6 7.81 -6.69 19.68
N ASP A 7 8.79 -7.29 20.36
CA ASP A 7 9.10 -8.71 20.23
C ASP A 7 7.94 -9.60 20.69
N GLN A 8 7.32 -9.27 21.81
CA GLN A 8 6.12 -9.95 22.30
C GLN A 8 4.93 -9.82 21.35
N LEU A 9 4.79 -8.66 20.68
CA LEU A 9 3.80 -8.51 19.61
C LEU A 9 4.14 -9.37 18.39
N ARG A 10 5.38 -9.86 18.23
CA ARG A 10 5.86 -10.59 17.04
C ARG A 10 5.69 -9.76 15.77
N MET A 11 6.03 -8.47 15.86
CA MET A 11 6.07 -7.55 14.72
C MET A 11 7.50 -7.43 14.20
N ASP A 12 7.61 -7.42 12.88
CA ASP A 12 8.90 -7.30 12.17
C ASP A 12 9.21 -5.86 11.78
N TRP A 13 8.18 -5.02 11.63
CA TRP A 13 8.30 -3.61 11.26
C TRP A 13 7.98 -2.68 12.44
N VAL A 14 8.71 -1.57 12.52
CA VAL A 14 8.40 -0.42 13.39
C VAL A 14 8.38 0.87 12.57
N LYS A 15 7.40 1.73 12.81
CA LYS A 15 7.37 3.10 12.28
C LYS A 15 7.95 4.04 13.33
N LEU A 16 8.96 4.82 12.95
CA LEU A 16 9.68 5.73 13.86
C LEU A 16 9.66 7.17 13.33
N TYR A 17 9.74 8.10 14.28
CA TYR A 17 9.66 9.54 14.04
C TYR A 17 10.91 10.30 14.53
N ASP A 18 11.77 9.62 15.32
CA ASP A 18 12.98 10.19 15.90
C ASP A 18 14.17 9.28 15.59
N VAL A 19 15.24 9.86 15.03
CA VAL A 19 16.46 9.15 14.63
C VAL A 19 17.11 8.43 15.82
N GLY A 20 17.04 9.00 17.02
CA GLY A 20 17.58 8.41 18.24
C GLY A 20 16.93 7.08 18.64
N GLN A 21 15.70 6.83 18.17
CA GLN A 21 14.98 5.58 18.44
C GLN A 21 15.46 4.41 17.59
N ILE A 22 16.08 4.66 16.43
CA ILE A 22 16.46 3.60 15.47
C ILE A 22 17.32 2.52 16.15
N SER A 23 18.33 2.95 16.92
CA SER A 23 19.23 2.05 17.64
C SER A 23 18.54 1.13 18.67
N MET A 24 17.32 1.45 19.09
CA MET A 24 16.55 0.63 20.04
C MET A 24 15.93 -0.60 19.38
N PHE A 25 15.74 -0.61 18.06
CA PHE A 25 14.99 -1.66 17.34
C PHE A 25 15.89 -2.48 16.43
N GLN A 26 17.06 -2.88 16.93
CA GLN A 26 17.97 -3.77 16.19
C GLN A 26 17.27 -5.09 15.84
N GLY A 27 17.37 -5.50 14.59
CA GLY A 27 16.71 -6.71 14.08
C GLY A 27 15.24 -6.50 13.69
N LYS A 28 14.69 -5.29 13.82
CA LYS A 28 13.43 -4.88 13.19
C LYS A 28 13.71 -4.13 11.91
N ARG A 29 12.76 -4.21 10.98
CA ARG A 29 12.69 -3.33 9.81
C ARG A 29 12.08 -2.00 10.22
N ILE A 30 12.59 -0.92 9.66
CA ILE A 30 12.24 0.45 10.06
C ILE A 30 11.62 1.17 8.88
N LEU A 31 10.39 1.64 9.09
CA LEU A 31 9.80 2.74 8.32
C LEU A 31 10.07 4.04 9.07
N PHE A 32 10.90 4.92 8.51
CA PHE A 32 11.20 6.20 9.12
C PHE A 32 10.39 7.32 8.45
N ARG A 33 9.65 8.10 9.23
CA ARG A 33 8.94 9.28 8.70
C ARG A 33 9.90 10.46 8.56
N MET A 34 10.08 10.92 7.32
CA MET A 34 10.91 12.08 7.02
C MET A 34 10.04 13.31 6.79
N ASP A 35 9.94 14.16 7.81
CA ASP A 35 9.26 15.45 7.71
C ASP A 35 10.13 16.44 6.92
N LEU A 36 9.53 17.03 5.88
CA LEU A 36 10.20 17.89 4.91
C LEU A 36 9.51 19.25 4.85
N PRO A 37 10.25 20.37 5.04
CA PRO A 37 9.65 21.69 4.86
C PRO A 37 9.37 21.94 3.37
N TRP A 38 8.41 22.82 3.08
CA TRP A 38 8.27 23.36 1.73
C TRP A 38 9.55 24.12 1.34
N PRO A 39 10.13 23.87 0.15
CA PRO A 39 11.43 24.43 -0.20
C PRO A 39 11.32 25.86 -0.78
N ASP A 40 11.94 26.81 -0.09
CA ASP A 40 12.24 28.13 -0.68
C ASP A 40 13.42 28.08 -1.68
N ASN A 41 14.27 27.04 -1.57
CA ASN A 41 15.38 26.77 -2.46
C ASN A 41 15.52 25.26 -2.73
N TRP A 42 15.30 24.86 -3.98
CA TRP A 42 15.30 23.46 -4.39
C TRP A 42 16.67 22.78 -4.37
N GLU A 43 17.77 23.52 -4.50
CA GLU A 43 19.13 22.97 -4.41
C GLU A 43 19.49 22.64 -2.96
N ALA A 44 19.21 23.56 -2.04
CA ALA A 44 19.36 23.33 -0.61
C ALA A 44 18.46 22.18 -0.13
N PHE A 45 17.23 22.11 -0.64
CA PHE A 45 16.31 21.01 -0.36
C PHE A 45 16.86 19.66 -0.80
N ARG A 46 17.34 19.53 -2.05
CA ARG A 46 17.98 18.29 -2.54
C ARG A 46 19.15 17.87 -1.65
N THR A 47 19.99 18.82 -1.27
CA THR A 47 21.14 18.57 -0.39
C THR A 47 20.68 18.06 0.98
N SER A 48 19.66 18.69 1.57
CA SER A 48 19.06 18.27 2.84
C SER A 48 18.47 16.87 2.79
N VAL A 49 17.69 16.54 1.75
CA VAL A 49 17.12 15.19 1.60
C VAL A 49 18.23 14.14 1.45
N ARG A 50 19.25 14.42 0.63
CA ARG A 50 20.40 13.52 0.46
C ARG A 50 21.10 13.26 1.79
N GLN A 51 21.45 14.30 2.54
CA GLN A 51 22.15 14.17 3.83
C GLN A 51 21.33 13.39 4.87
N ARG A 52 20.03 13.67 4.97
CA ARG A 52 19.13 12.93 5.85
C ARG A 52 19.03 11.46 5.43
N THR A 53 18.97 11.19 4.13
CA THR A 53 18.95 9.81 3.62
C THR A 53 20.26 9.10 3.93
N GLU A 54 21.42 9.72 3.73
CA GLU A 54 22.72 9.14 4.07
C GLU A 54 22.79 8.76 5.56
N GLN A 55 22.26 9.61 6.44
CA GLN A 55 22.17 9.32 7.87
C GLN A 55 21.27 8.10 8.15
N LEU A 56 20.06 8.05 7.55
CA LEU A 56 19.11 6.95 7.77
C LEU A 56 19.62 5.63 7.18
N ALA A 57 20.23 5.67 6.00
CA ALA A 57 20.85 4.51 5.35
C ALA A 57 21.98 3.93 6.20
N ALA A 58 22.84 4.80 6.76
CA ALA A 58 23.91 4.36 7.68
C ALA A 58 23.38 3.73 8.97
N LEU A 59 22.14 4.04 9.36
CA LEU A 59 21.47 3.46 10.53
C LEU A 59 20.63 2.22 10.18
N GLY A 60 20.63 1.79 8.91
CA GLY A 60 19.93 0.58 8.47
C GLY A 60 18.43 0.75 8.30
N VAL A 61 17.95 1.96 7.97
CA VAL A 61 16.52 2.16 7.67
C VAL A 61 16.15 1.52 6.33
N GLU A 62 15.16 0.63 6.32
CA GLU A 62 14.68 -0.05 5.11
C GLU A 62 13.68 0.79 4.30
N ALA A 63 12.88 1.63 4.95
CA ALA A 63 11.87 2.42 4.28
C ALA A 63 11.78 3.84 4.82
N ILE A 64 11.49 4.79 3.94
CA ILE A 64 11.29 6.21 4.27
C ILE A 64 9.88 6.62 3.82
N GLU A 65 9.07 7.08 4.76
CA GLU A 65 7.80 7.75 4.47
C GLU A 65 8.06 9.25 4.25
N VAL A 66 7.68 9.77 3.08
CA VAL A 66 7.92 11.17 2.71
C VAL A 66 6.76 12.03 3.17
N HIS A 67 6.96 12.70 4.31
CA HIS A 67 5.98 13.53 5.01
C HIS A 67 4.84 12.74 5.70
N ASN A 68 4.03 13.43 6.50
CA ASN A 68 2.78 12.97 7.10
C ASN A 68 1.58 13.68 6.49
N GLU A 69 0.49 12.98 6.17
CA GLU A 69 -0.86 13.53 5.91
C GLU A 69 -0.86 14.86 5.11
N PRO A 70 -0.26 14.91 3.91
CA PRO A 70 -0.13 16.14 3.14
C PRO A 70 -1.48 16.75 2.72
N ASN A 71 -2.57 15.98 2.86
CA ASN A 71 -3.94 16.42 2.62
C ASN A 71 -4.57 17.18 3.79
N LEU A 72 -3.85 17.37 4.91
CA LEU A 72 -4.25 18.18 6.06
C LEU A 72 -3.35 19.41 6.22
N GLY A 73 -3.95 20.59 6.39
CA GLY A 73 -3.22 21.85 6.53
C GLY A 73 -2.54 22.04 7.88
N LEU A 74 -2.89 21.22 8.88
CA LEU A 74 -2.13 21.15 10.14
C LEU A 74 -0.76 20.48 9.93
N GLU A 75 -0.72 19.51 9.02
CA GLU A 75 0.43 18.67 8.78
C GLU A 75 1.28 19.27 7.65
N TRP A 76 0.65 19.76 6.58
CA TRP A 76 1.36 20.31 5.43
C TRP A 76 1.58 21.84 5.54
N PRO A 77 2.84 22.32 5.57
CA PRO A 77 3.19 23.70 5.90
C PRO A 77 2.69 24.76 4.92
N HIS A 78 2.31 24.37 3.70
CA HIS A 78 1.88 25.28 2.63
C HIS A 78 0.36 25.17 2.32
N GLY A 79 -0.38 24.40 3.12
CA GLY A 79 -1.79 24.09 2.89
C GLY A 79 -1.99 22.97 1.85
N PRO A 80 -2.99 22.08 2.00
CA PRO A 80 -3.11 20.88 1.17
C PRO A 80 -3.12 21.17 -0.33
N ASN A 81 -2.17 20.58 -1.06
CA ASN A 81 -2.05 20.71 -2.51
C ASN A 81 -1.38 19.44 -3.10
N GLY A 82 -2.14 18.65 -3.87
CA GLY A 82 -1.67 17.37 -4.40
C GLY A 82 -0.56 17.52 -5.44
N TRP A 83 -0.62 18.57 -6.28
CA TRP A 83 0.44 18.88 -7.25
C TRP A 83 1.76 19.23 -6.56
N GLU A 84 1.74 20.13 -5.57
CA GLU A 84 2.92 20.58 -4.84
C GLU A 84 3.58 19.41 -4.09
N TYR A 85 2.77 18.60 -3.41
CA TYR A 85 3.24 17.39 -2.75
C TYR A 85 3.90 16.43 -3.76
N THR A 86 3.31 16.24 -4.94
CA THR A 86 3.88 15.39 -6.00
C THR A 86 5.25 15.91 -6.49
N GLN A 87 5.43 17.23 -6.59
CA GLN A 87 6.73 17.80 -6.96
C GLN A 87 7.79 17.58 -5.88
N MET A 88 7.42 17.73 -4.61
CA MET A 88 8.31 17.43 -3.48
C MET A 88 8.69 15.94 -3.48
N LEU A 89 7.69 15.06 -3.61
CA LEU A 89 7.86 13.62 -3.62
C LEU A 89 8.82 13.18 -4.73
N ARG A 90 8.68 13.71 -5.95
CA ARG A 90 9.62 13.47 -7.05
C ARG A 90 11.07 13.78 -6.68
N VAL A 91 11.29 14.95 -6.07
CA VAL A 91 12.64 15.36 -5.67
C VAL A 91 13.17 14.48 -4.55
N ALA A 92 12.34 14.18 -3.54
CA ALA A 92 12.70 13.34 -2.42
C ALA A 92 13.07 11.92 -2.88
N TYR A 93 12.19 11.27 -3.65
CA TYR A 93 12.41 9.96 -4.25
C TYR A 93 13.72 9.89 -5.02
N THR A 94 13.97 10.87 -5.91
CA THR A 94 15.19 10.91 -6.72
C THR A 94 16.45 10.99 -5.85
N GLN A 95 16.44 11.80 -4.78
CA GLN A 95 17.58 11.88 -3.88
C GLN A 95 17.74 10.61 -3.05
N ILE A 96 16.65 10.06 -2.52
CA ILE A 96 16.68 8.83 -1.71
C ILE A 96 17.27 7.68 -2.53
N LYS A 97 16.72 7.42 -3.72
CA LYS A 97 17.20 6.36 -4.62
C LYS A 97 18.64 6.55 -5.09
N SER A 98 19.11 7.79 -5.16
CA SER A 98 20.51 8.07 -5.53
C SER A 98 21.51 7.80 -4.40
N VAL A 99 21.05 7.75 -3.15
CA VAL A 99 21.87 7.38 -1.98
C VAL A 99 21.84 5.85 -1.83
N ASP A 100 20.65 5.27 -1.83
CA ASP A 100 20.46 3.83 -1.78
C ASP A 100 19.20 3.43 -2.58
N PRO A 101 19.36 2.71 -3.71
CA PRO A 101 18.23 2.28 -4.52
C PRO A 101 17.31 1.26 -3.81
N ASN A 102 17.79 0.60 -2.76
CA ASN A 102 17.04 -0.42 -2.01
C ASN A 102 16.13 0.17 -0.94
N ILE A 103 16.31 1.44 -0.55
CA ILE A 103 15.39 2.09 0.39
C ILE A 103 14.02 2.19 -0.27
N ILE A 104 13.00 1.67 0.40
CA ILE A 104 11.61 1.74 -0.03
C ILE A 104 11.10 3.16 0.27
N VAL A 105 10.70 3.88 -0.76
CA VAL A 105 10.10 5.21 -0.62
C VAL A 105 8.58 5.05 -0.56
N VAL A 106 8.02 5.35 0.60
CA VAL A 106 6.57 5.37 0.83
C VAL A 106 6.09 6.81 0.69
N SER A 107 5.01 7.06 -0.05
CA SER A 107 4.37 8.37 -0.02
C SER A 107 3.86 8.67 1.39
N GLY A 108 3.64 9.95 1.70
CA GLY A 108 3.07 10.37 2.96
C GLY A 108 1.68 9.79 3.12
N GLY A 109 1.43 9.16 4.26
CA GLY A 109 0.15 8.55 4.58
C GLY A 109 -0.98 9.57 4.50
N LEU A 110 -1.93 9.40 3.58
CA LEU A 110 -3.09 10.29 3.51
C LEU A 110 -4.05 10.03 4.68
N ALA A 111 -4.53 11.11 5.29
CA ALA A 111 -5.57 11.07 6.31
C ALA A 111 -6.94 10.88 5.64
N PRO A 112 -7.75 9.88 6.02
CA PRO A 112 -9.13 9.80 5.55
C PRO A 112 -9.91 11.01 6.06
N THR A 113 -10.50 11.77 5.15
CA THR A 113 -11.20 13.00 5.49
C THR A 113 -12.17 13.39 4.39
N ILE A 114 -12.96 14.44 4.63
CA ILE A 114 -13.82 15.06 3.63
C ILE A 114 -13.36 16.50 3.47
N THR A 115 -13.42 17.00 2.23
CA THR A 115 -12.99 18.37 1.92
C THR A 115 -13.77 19.39 2.74
N THR A 116 -13.07 20.13 3.59
CA THR A 116 -13.68 21.18 4.41
C THR A 116 -13.96 22.42 3.56
N PRO A 117 -14.96 23.26 3.93
CA PRO A 117 -15.24 24.49 3.20
C PRO A 117 -14.05 25.45 3.09
N ASP A 118 -13.17 25.47 4.10
CA ASP A 118 -11.94 26.26 4.10
C ASP A 118 -10.75 25.56 3.44
N ARG A 119 -10.95 24.34 2.94
CA ARG A 119 -9.96 23.45 2.29
C ARG A 119 -8.71 23.16 3.14
N LYS A 120 -8.79 23.36 4.46
CA LYS A 120 -7.73 22.93 5.39
C LYS A 120 -7.66 21.42 5.55
N ALA A 121 -8.69 20.69 5.16
CA ALA A 121 -8.60 19.27 4.85
C ALA A 121 -9.12 19.07 3.43
N ILE A 122 -8.39 18.29 2.63
CA ILE A 122 -8.83 17.81 1.32
C ILE A 122 -9.10 16.32 1.45
N SER A 123 -10.25 15.88 0.93
CA SER A 123 -10.63 14.48 0.84
C SER A 123 -9.46 13.65 0.33
N ASP A 124 -9.16 12.56 1.02
CA ASP A 124 -8.11 11.61 0.64
C ASP A 124 -8.27 11.10 -0.79
N ILE A 125 -9.51 10.89 -1.24
CA ILE A 125 -9.83 10.46 -2.61
C ILE A 125 -9.50 11.57 -3.62
N GLU A 126 -9.89 12.82 -3.33
CA GLU A 126 -9.60 13.97 -4.20
C GLU A 126 -8.09 14.23 -4.29
N PHE A 127 -7.41 14.19 -3.16
CA PHE A 127 -5.97 14.42 -3.07
C PHE A 127 -5.17 13.31 -3.75
N ALA A 128 -5.55 12.04 -3.55
CA ALA A 128 -4.93 10.91 -4.22
C ALA A 128 -5.14 10.99 -5.75
N ALA A 129 -6.36 11.28 -6.21
CA ALA A 129 -6.63 11.47 -7.63
C ALA A 129 -5.74 12.56 -8.24
N GLU A 130 -5.67 13.74 -7.59
CA GLU A 130 -4.82 14.85 -8.04
C GLU A 130 -3.34 14.45 -8.10
N MET A 131 -2.82 13.78 -7.06
CA MET A 131 -1.42 13.31 -7.06
C MET A 131 -1.15 12.33 -8.20
N LEU A 132 -2.02 11.34 -8.38
CA LEU A 132 -1.86 10.30 -9.39
C LEU A 132 -1.95 10.87 -10.81
N ASP A 133 -2.88 11.79 -11.05
CA ASP A 133 -3.01 12.50 -12.34
C ASP A 133 -1.78 13.37 -12.65
N ASN A 134 -1.03 13.76 -11.62
CA ASN A 134 0.25 14.48 -11.74
C ASN A 134 1.48 13.55 -11.76
N GLY A 135 1.28 12.24 -11.91
CA GLY A 135 2.34 11.25 -12.10
C GLY A 135 3.02 10.78 -10.81
N ALA A 136 2.40 10.94 -9.65
CA ALA A 136 2.98 10.53 -8.37
C ALA A 136 3.40 9.06 -8.31
N ALA A 137 2.74 8.16 -9.04
CA ALA A 137 3.04 6.73 -9.07
C ALA A 137 4.46 6.37 -9.53
N GLN A 138 5.16 7.29 -10.19
CA GLN A 138 6.56 7.13 -10.58
C GLN A 138 7.56 7.49 -9.46
N TRP A 139 7.07 8.12 -8.39
CA TRP A 139 7.88 8.75 -7.35
C TRP A 139 7.65 8.14 -5.96
N PHE A 140 7.07 6.94 -5.92
CA PHE A 140 7.03 6.09 -4.74
C PHE A 140 7.14 4.61 -5.13
N ASP A 141 7.67 3.81 -4.22
CA ASP A 141 7.64 2.36 -4.31
C ASP A 141 6.32 1.80 -3.74
N ALA A 142 5.79 2.46 -2.70
CA ALA A 142 4.49 2.15 -2.11
C ALA A 142 3.73 3.42 -1.74
N PHE A 143 2.40 3.34 -1.78
CA PHE A 143 1.52 4.44 -1.40
C PHE A 143 1.20 4.35 0.10
N GLY A 144 1.50 5.40 0.87
CA GLY A 144 1.10 5.48 2.27
C GLY A 144 -0.37 5.88 2.43
N TYR A 145 -1.09 5.24 3.35
CA TYR A 145 -2.46 5.61 3.72
C TYR A 145 -2.73 5.34 5.20
N HIS A 146 -3.57 6.15 5.85
CA HIS A 146 -3.91 6.01 7.27
C HIS A 146 -5.36 5.54 7.51
N PRO A 147 -5.73 4.27 7.25
CA PRO A 147 -7.13 3.83 7.32
C PRO A 147 -7.62 3.71 8.78
N TYR A 148 -7.83 4.81 9.49
CA TYR A 148 -8.48 4.78 10.79
C TYR A 148 -9.91 4.26 10.67
N GLY A 149 -10.34 3.44 11.64
CA GLY A 149 -11.68 2.85 11.61
C GLY A 149 -12.77 3.70 12.26
N TYR A 150 -12.40 4.85 12.81
CA TYR A 150 -13.28 5.81 13.48
C TYR A 150 -14.13 5.12 14.56
N ASN A 151 -15.46 5.18 14.46
CA ASN A 151 -16.40 4.51 15.36
C ASN A 151 -17.11 3.31 14.73
N ALA A 152 -16.58 2.80 13.60
CA ALA A 152 -17.18 1.71 12.82
C ALA A 152 -16.36 0.42 12.92
N ALA A 153 -17.01 -0.70 12.64
CA ALA A 153 -16.34 -1.99 12.54
C ALA A 153 -15.41 -2.02 11.30
N PRO A 154 -14.31 -2.79 11.32
CA PRO A 154 -13.42 -2.89 10.17
C PRO A 154 -14.10 -3.45 8.92
N GLU A 155 -15.18 -4.22 9.04
CA GLU A 155 -15.91 -4.79 7.90
C GLU A 155 -16.91 -3.80 7.26
N THR A 156 -17.13 -2.63 7.86
CA THR A 156 -18.10 -1.65 7.34
C THR A 156 -17.75 -1.25 5.91
N GLU A 157 -18.73 -1.34 5.02
CA GLU A 157 -18.56 -1.03 3.60
C GLU A 157 -18.08 0.41 3.39
N PRO A 158 -17.10 0.63 2.50
CA PRO A 158 -16.63 1.96 2.20
C PRO A 158 -17.61 2.73 1.30
N SER A 159 -17.65 4.04 1.49
CA SER A 159 -18.26 4.95 0.52
C SER A 159 -17.47 6.26 0.48
N VAL A 160 -17.59 7.01 -0.61
CA VAL A 160 -16.91 8.32 -0.75
C VAL A 160 -17.28 9.31 0.37
N ASN A 161 -18.43 9.13 1.03
CA ASN A 161 -18.93 10.00 2.10
C ASN A 161 -18.81 9.39 3.50
N THR A 162 -18.19 8.21 3.65
CA THR A 162 -18.08 7.52 4.94
C THR A 162 -16.62 7.29 5.29
N LEU A 163 -16.25 7.65 6.51
CA LEU A 163 -14.91 7.47 7.07
C LEU A 163 -14.87 6.13 7.83
N VAL A 164 -14.24 5.13 7.22
CA VAL A 164 -14.15 3.75 7.73
C VAL A 164 -12.82 3.12 7.33
N PHE A 165 -12.42 2.06 8.03
CA PHE A 165 -11.18 1.32 7.77
C PHE A 165 -11.05 0.89 6.29
N ARG A 166 -12.13 0.35 5.71
CA ARG A 166 -12.14 -0.12 4.32
C ARG A 166 -12.15 0.99 3.27
N ARG A 167 -12.15 2.27 3.66
CA ARG A 167 -12.10 3.39 2.70
C ARG A 167 -10.87 3.34 1.80
N VAL A 168 -9.78 2.72 2.26
CA VAL A 168 -8.59 2.43 1.45
C VAL A 168 -8.92 1.64 0.16
N GLU A 169 -9.99 0.85 0.12
CA GLU A 169 -10.41 0.12 -1.08
C GLU A 169 -10.80 1.08 -2.22
N LEU A 170 -11.26 2.30 -1.90
CA LEU A 170 -11.53 3.34 -2.90
C LEU A 170 -10.23 3.94 -3.46
N ILE A 171 -9.17 4.01 -2.66
CA ILE A 171 -7.83 4.39 -3.14
C ILE A 171 -7.30 3.31 -4.08
N ARG A 172 -7.48 2.02 -3.74
CA ARG A 172 -7.11 0.93 -4.63
C ARG A 172 -7.88 1.01 -5.96
N ALA A 173 -9.19 1.29 -5.93
CA ALA A 173 -9.97 1.49 -7.15
C ALA A 173 -9.40 2.63 -8.02
N LEU A 174 -8.99 3.76 -7.42
CA LEU A 174 -8.35 4.86 -8.16
C LEU A 174 -7.02 4.46 -8.84
N PHE A 175 -6.27 3.55 -8.23
CA PHE A 175 -5.04 2.98 -8.81
C PHE A 175 -5.37 2.15 -10.04
N GLU A 176 -6.33 1.24 -9.92
CA GLU A 176 -6.75 0.35 -11.00
C GLU A 176 -7.37 1.13 -12.17
N GLU A 177 -8.21 2.14 -11.88
CA GLU A 177 -8.76 3.06 -12.90
C GLU A 177 -7.68 3.78 -13.71
N ARG A 178 -6.46 3.93 -13.16
CA ARG A 178 -5.30 4.57 -13.80
C ARG A 178 -4.28 3.56 -14.35
N GLY A 179 -4.61 2.27 -14.33
CA GLY A 179 -3.71 1.21 -14.79
C GLY A 179 -2.54 0.92 -13.85
N ILE A 180 -2.64 1.29 -12.57
CA ILE A 180 -1.56 1.13 -11.58
C ILE A 180 -1.83 -0.14 -10.78
N TYR A 181 -1.27 -1.26 -11.22
CA TYR A 181 -1.47 -2.56 -10.58
C TYR A 181 -0.27 -3.04 -9.76
N ASP A 182 0.92 -2.48 -10.03
CA ASP A 182 2.23 -2.89 -9.52
C ASP A 182 2.63 -2.15 -8.22
N LYS A 183 1.72 -1.39 -7.62
CA LYS A 183 1.98 -0.61 -6.40
C LYS A 183 1.20 -1.13 -5.22
N GLN A 184 1.95 -1.40 -4.15
CA GLN A 184 1.36 -1.70 -2.85
C GLN A 184 0.84 -0.43 -2.19
N ILE A 185 -0.18 -0.60 -1.35
CA ILE A 185 -0.63 0.43 -0.40
C ILE A 185 -0.19 0.01 1.00
N TRP A 186 0.67 0.80 1.63
CA TRP A 186 1.14 0.60 3.00
C TRP A 186 0.22 1.34 3.96
N LEU A 187 -0.31 0.64 4.96
CA LEU A 187 -1.20 1.24 5.95
C LEU A 187 -0.35 1.78 7.09
N THR A 188 0.23 2.96 6.87
CA THR A 188 1.30 3.50 7.72
C THR A 188 0.81 3.99 9.07
N GLU A 189 -0.50 4.11 9.27
CA GLU A 189 -1.17 4.24 10.57
C GLU A 189 -2.60 3.67 10.49
N PHE A 190 -3.04 2.91 11.49
CA PHE A 190 -4.46 2.57 11.65
C PHE A 190 -4.79 2.30 13.11
N GLY A 191 -6.07 2.39 13.48
CA GLY A 191 -6.52 2.08 14.83
C GLY A 191 -7.92 2.59 15.16
N TRP A 192 -8.29 2.40 16.42
CA TRP A 192 -9.54 2.87 17.02
C TRP A 192 -9.25 3.58 18.33
N LEU A 193 -10.00 4.64 18.60
CA LEU A 193 -9.87 5.44 19.82
C LEU A 193 -10.68 4.78 20.94
N ARG A 194 -10.01 4.39 22.01
CA ARG A 194 -10.63 3.83 23.21
C ARG A 194 -11.22 4.92 24.11
N ASP A 195 -12.34 4.64 24.78
CA ASP A 195 -12.94 5.57 25.72
C ASP A 195 -12.01 5.87 26.92
N PRO A 196 -11.61 7.14 27.13
CA PRO A 196 -10.82 7.57 28.30
C PRO A 196 -11.43 7.18 29.65
N ALA A 197 -12.76 7.11 29.73
CA ALA A 197 -13.47 6.86 30.98
C ALA A 197 -13.18 5.47 31.56
N GLU A 198 -12.80 4.49 30.72
CA GLU A 198 -12.43 3.14 31.18
C GLU A 198 -11.11 3.11 31.97
N ASP A 199 -10.27 4.14 31.84
CA ASP A 199 -9.06 4.33 32.65
C ASP A 199 -9.27 5.40 33.75
N GLY A 200 -10.52 5.78 34.02
CA GLY A 200 -10.86 6.78 35.04
C GLY A 200 -10.53 8.23 34.65
N VAL A 201 -10.29 8.51 33.36
CA VAL A 201 -10.04 9.87 32.87
C VAL A 201 -11.32 10.41 32.23
N ASN A 202 -11.90 11.44 32.85
CA ASN A 202 -13.10 12.10 32.32
C ASN A 202 -12.72 13.26 31.40
N CYS A 203 -12.71 12.99 30.09
CA CYS A 203 -12.54 14.02 29.07
C CYS A 203 -13.90 14.49 28.59
N SER A 204 -14.18 15.79 28.76
CA SER A 204 -15.38 16.41 28.19
C SER A 204 -15.33 16.33 26.67
N ASP A 205 -16.49 16.15 26.03
CA ASP A 205 -16.65 16.25 24.59
C ASP A 205 -16.31 17.65 24.05
N SER A 206 -16.20 18.64 24.94
CA SER A 206 -15.75 20.00 24.63
C SER A 206 -14.29 20.29 25.01
N ASP A 207 -13.52 19.30 25.49
CA ASP A 207 -12.09 19.52 25.82
C ASP A 207 -11.32 19.84 24.53
N PRO A 208 -10.50 20.91 24.48
CA PRO A 208 -9.81 21.31 23.27
C PRO A 208 -8.87 20.24 22.68
N ASN A 209 -8.39 19.29 23.49
CA ASN A 209 -7.51 18.20 23.03
C ASN A 209 -8.27 16.94 22.60
N PHE A 210 -9.59 16.90 22.83
CA PHE A 210 -10.44 15.73 22.61
C PHE A 210 -11.66 15.98 21.72
N ALA A 211 -12.17 17.21 21.67
CA ALA A 211 -13.47 17.52 21.07
C ALA A 211 -13.62 17.05 19.62
N GLY A 212 -12.56 17.18 18.80
CA GLY A 212 -12.56 16.68 17.42
C GLY A 212 -12.63 15.15 17.27
N PHE A 213 -12.39 14.42 18.36
CA PHE A 213 -12.22 12.96 18.39
C PHE A 213 -13.20 12.25 19.33
N ALA A 214 -14.01 12.99 20.11
CA ALA A 214 -14.92 12.42 21.10
C ALA A 214 -15.96 11.46 20.50
N TRP A 215 -16.33 11.66 19.23
CA TRP A 215 -17.28 10.81 18.50
C TRP A 215 -16.68 9.47 18.02
N LEU A 216 -15.36 9.30 18.12
CA LEU A 216 -14.63 8.09 17.72
C LEU A 216 -14.63 6.99 18.79
N ARG A 217 -15.00 7.33 20.03
CA ARG A 217 -14.84 6.46 21.19
C ARG A 217 -15.48 5.08 20.98
N VAL A 218 -14.71 4.05 21.30
CA VAL A 218 -15.18 2.67 21.46
C VAL A 218 -14.66 2.10 22.78
N SER A 219 -15.24 0.99 23.26
CA SER A 219 -14.73 0.31 24.48
C SER A 219 -13.34 -0.28 24.27
N ALA A 220 -12.57 -0.57 25.33
CA ALA A 220 -11.29 -1.26 25.20
C ALA A 220 -11.42 -2.63 24.50
N GLN A 221 -12.52 -3.32 24.78
CA GLN A 221 -12.80 -4.61 24.17
C GLN A 221 -13.10 -4.46 22.68
N THR A 222 -13.89 -3.44 22.31
CA THR A 222 -14.17 -3.12 20.90
C THR A 222 -12.91 -2.73 20.16
N GLN A 223 -12.03 -1.90 20.74
CA GLN A 223 -10.72 -1.57 20.16
C GLN A 223 -9.93 -2.86 19.86
N ALA A 224 -9.85 -3.78 20.84
CA ALA A 224 -9.13 -5.04 20.69
C ALA A 224 -9.73 -5.94 19.59
N ASP A 225 -11.05 -6.09 19.57
CA ASP A 225 -11.76 -6.89 18.58
C ASP A 225 -11.66 -6.32 17.17
N TYR A 226 -11.76 -4.99 17.04
CA TYR A 226 -11.70 -4.33 15.75
C TYR A 226 -10.28 -4.38 15.18
N THR A 227 -9.25 -4.15 15.99
CA THR A 227 -7.85 -4.21 15.53
C THR A 227 -7.49 -5.60 14.97
N VAL A 228 -7.82 -6.71 15.65
CA VAL A 228 -7.49 -8.05 15.14
C VAL A 228 -8.30 -8.40 13.89
N ARG A 229 -9.58 -8.01 13.83
CA ARG A 229 -10.41 -8.23 12.64
C ARG A 229 -9.98 -7.38 11.45
N ALA A 230 -9.39 -6.20 11.68
CA ALA A 230 -8.81 -5.37 10.64
C ALA A 230 -7.61 -6.06 9.96
N PHE A 231 -6.71 -6.63 10.75
CA PHE A 231 -5.62 -7.46 10.22
C PHE A 231 -6.17 -8.68 9.45
N ASP A 232 -7.14 -9.40 10.03
CA ASP A 232 -7.75 -10.57 9.38
C ASP A 232 -8.48 -10.22 8.06
N TRP A 233 -9.13 -9.05 8.00
CA TRP A 233 -9.77 -8.57 6.78
C TRP A 233 -8.76 -8.29 5.68
N ALA A 234 -7.74 -7.47 5.98
CA ALA A 234 -6.67 -7.13 5.05
C ALA A 234 -5.98 -8.39 4.51
N ASP A 235 -5.66 -9.31 5.42
CA ASP A 235 -5.00 -10.58 5.13
C ASP A 235 -5.78 -11.50 4.18
N ARG A 236 -7.11 -11.40 4.16
CA ARG A 236 -7.98 -12.20 3.28
C ARG A 236 -8.34 -11.51 1.97
N HIS A 237 -8.43 -10.18 1.97
CA HIS A 237 -9.06 -9.44 0.87
C HIS A 237 -8.14 -8.46 0.17
N TRP A 238 -6.99 -8.10 0.75
CA TRP A 238 -6.10 -7.07 0.21
C TRP A 238 -4.74 -7.65 -0.18
N PRO A 239 -4.67 -8.46 -1.26
CA PRO A 239 -3.39 -8.97 -1.76
C PRO A 239 -2.43 -7.85 -2.21
N TRP A 240 -2.96 -6.64 -2.44
CA TRP A 240 -2.21 -5.42 -2.77
C TRP A 240 -1.68 -4.67 -1.55
N ALA A 241 -2.08 -5.02 -0.33
CA ALA A 241 -1.63 -4.30 0.87
C ALA A 241 -0.19 -4.68 1.21
N GLY A 242 0.60 -3.66 1.56
CA GLY A 242 1.91 -3.85 2.20
C GLY A 242 1.77 -3.97 3.72
N PRO A 243 2.83 -3.64 4.49
CA PRO A 243 2.78 -3.56 5.94
C PRO A 243 1.65 -2.68 6.47
N MET A 244 1.11 -3.11 7.61
CA MET A 244 0.14 -2.34 8.39
C MET A 244 0.74 -1.98 9.75
N PHE A 245 0.70 -0.70 10.10
CA PHE A 245 1.29 -0.15 11.31
C PHE A 245 0.18 0.30 12.28
N LEU A 246 -0.01 -0.50 13.34
CA LEU A 246 -1.00 -0.19 14.38
C LEU A 246 -0.54 1.03 15.17
N TRP A 247 -1.30 2.11 15.05
CA TRP A 247 -1.03 3.36 15.75
C TRP A 247 -1.88 3.40 17.03
N ASN A 248 -1.30 3.37 18.23
CA ASN A 248 0.13 3.37 18.54
C ASN A 248 0.49 2.52 19.76
N LEU A 249 1.79 2.31 19.99
CA LEU A 249 2.25 1.52 21.13
C LEU A 249 1.96 2.23 22.47
N ASN A 250 2.47 3.44 22.66
CA ASN A 250 2.74 3.96 24.01
C ASN A 250 2.52 5.47 24.21
N TRP A 251 1.71 6.16 23.39
CA TRP A 251 1.43 7.58 23.61
C TRP A 251 0.79 7.87 24.98
N ALA A 252 0.16 6.87 25.59
CA ALA A 252 -0.34 6.95 26.97
C ALA A 252 0.78 7.13 28.02
N LEU A 253 2.04 6.79 27.72
CA LEU A 253 3.16 6.88 28.66
C LEU A 253 3.77 8.27 28.75
N TYR A 254 3.48 9.17 27.81
CA TYR A 254 4.02 10.52 27.89
C TYR A 254 3.55 11.20 29.19
N PRO A 255 4.36 12.06 29.81
CA PRO A 255 3.92 12.88 30.94
C PRO A 255 2.77 13.85 30.54
N PRO A 256 1.83 14.17 31.44
CA PRO A 256 0.73 15.11 31.18
C PRO A 256 1.18 16.49 30.70
N GLY A 257 2.37 16.95 31.12
CA GLY A 257 2.94 18.24 30.71
C GLY A 257 3.50 18.26 29.28
N ILE A 258 3.72 17.10 28.67
CA ILE A 258 4.17 16.97 27.28
C ILE A 258 2.97 16.64 26.38
N ASN A 259 2.14 15.70 26.82
CA ASN A 259 0.92 15.32 26.12
C ASN A 259 -0.26 15.46 27.09
N PRO A 260 -1.24 16.36 26.90
CA PRO A 260 -2.34 16.52 27.84
C PRO A 260 -3.10 15.20 28.10
N MET A 261 -3.70 15.03 29.29
CA MET A 261 -4.43 13.79 29.63
C MET A 261 -5.59 13.49 28.66
N CYS A 262 -6.26 14.54 28.18
CA CYS A 262 -7.34 14.41 27.20
C CYS A 262 -6.88 14.46 25.75
N SER A 263 -5.57 14.41 25.48
CA SER A 263 -5.08 14.23 24.12
C SER A 263 -5.57 12.91 23.53
N HIS A 264 -6.30 12.98 22.43
CA HIS A 264 -6.79 11.84 21.65
C HIS A 264 -5.68 10.80 21.36
N MET A 265 -4.43 11.23 21.17
CA MET A 265 -3.29 10.37 20.86
C MET A 265 -3.05 9.28 21.92
N ARG A 266 -3.33 9.58 23.20
CA ARG A 266 -3.21 8.62 24.32
C ARG A 266 -4.17 7.45 24.18
N TRP A 267 -5.32 7.71 23.59
CA TRP A 267 -6.45 6.80 23.60
C TRP A 267 -6.45 5.85 22.40
N PHE A 268 -5.53 6.06 21.45
CA PHE A 268 -5.11 5.06 20.47
C PHE A 268 -3.99 4.13 20.97
N SER A 269 -3.39 4.44 22.13
CA SER A 269 -2.31 3.62 22.68
C SER A 269 -2.81 2.22 23.05
N ILE A 270 -1.99 1.20 22.80
CA ILE A 270 -2.25 -0.19 23.23
C ILE A 270 -1.65 -0.53 24.60
N LEU A 271 -0.98 0.43 25.24
CA LEU A 271 -0.53 0.38 26.63
C LEU A 271 -1.29 1.41 27.46
N ARG A 272 -1.46 1.15 28.75
CA ARG A 272 -1.96 2.13 29.73
C ARG A 272 -0.86 3.12 30.12
N ASN A 273 -1.24 4.18 30.86
CA ASN A 273 -0.30 5.20 31.34
C ASN A 273 0.77 4.68 32.30
N ASP A 274 0.54 3.52 32.93
CA ASP A 274 1.46 2.85 33.84
C ASP A 274 2.34 1.80 33.14
N GLY A 275 2.18 1.63 31.82
CA GLY A 275 2.90 0.64 31.02
C GLY A 275 2.24 -0.74 30.97
N SER A 276 1.14 -0.97 31.68
CA SER A 276 0.44 -2.25 31.61
C SER A 276 -0.26 -2.45 30.25
N PRO A 277 -0.31 -3.69 29.72
CA PRO A 277 -0.94 -3.97 28.44
C PRO A 277 -2.47 -3.81 28.50
N LEU A 278 -3.05 -3.23 27.44
CA LEU A 278 -4.50 -3.21 27.22
C LEU A 278 -4.97 -4.50 26.54
N PRO A 279 -6.29 -4.81 26.56
CA PRO A 279 -6.84 -5.97 25.84
C PRO A 279 -6.41 -6.06 24.37
N VAL A 280 -6.26 -4.92 23.69
CA VAL A 280 -5.79 -4.84 22.30
C VAL A 280 -4.35 -5.34 22.15
N TYR A 281 -3.46 -5.05 23.11
CA TYR A 281 -2.08 -5.54 23.09
C TYR A 281 -2.06 -7.07 23.14
N GLU A 282 -2.76 -7.65 24.11
CA GLU A 282 -2.84 -9.12 24.29
C GLU A 282 -3.44 -9.80 23.07
N ARG A 283 -4.49 -9.21 22.49
CA ARG A 283 -5.16 -9.75 21.31
C ARG A 283 -4.29 -9.72 20.06
N VAL A 284 -3.53 -8.64 19.87
CA VAL A 284 -2.58 -8.53 18.76
C VAL A 284 -1.39 -9.47 18.99
N ALA A 285 -0.86 -9.56 20.22
CA ALA A 285 0.22 -10.48 20.54
C ALA A 285 -0.17 -11.94 20.29
N GLY A 286 -1.42 -12.32 20.59
CA GLY A 286 -1.94 -13.67 20.43
C GLY A 286 -2.50 -14.03 19.04
N MET A 287 -2.67 -13.07 18.12
CA MET A 287 -3.26 -13.36 16.82
C MET A 287 -2.34 -14.22 15.93
N PRO A 288 -2.87 -15.02 14.98
CA PRO A 288 -2.06 -15.71 14.00
C PRO A 288 -1.16 -14.74 13.21
N ARG A 289 0.06 -15.16 12.92
CA ARG A 289 1.00 -14.41 12.08
C ARG A 289 1.12 -15.11 10.74
N ARG A 290 1.04 -14.35 9.65
CA ARG A 290 1.48 -14.83 8.35
C ARG A 290 2.96 -14.52 8.19
N TYR A 291 3.67 -15.45 7.56
CA TYR A 291 5.02 -15.21 7.10
C TYR A 291 4.97 -14.22 5.94
N SER A 292 5.72 -13.13 6.04
CA SER A 292 6.02 -12.27 4.90
C SER A 292 7.43 -12.61 4.44
N ASP A 293 7.60 -12.95 3.16
CA ASP A 293 8.91 -13.23 2.59
C ASP A 293 9.66 -11.95 2.20
N TYR A 294 8.99 -10.79 2.19
CA TYR A 294 9.56 -9.51 1.78
C TYR A 294 10.20 -9.55 0.38
N LEU A 295 9.63 -10.38 -0.50
CA LEU A 295 10.13 -10.59 -1.86
C LEU A 295 9.21 -9.93 -2.90
N PRO A 296 9.74 -9.69 -4.12
CA PRO A 296 8.92 -9.43 -5.28
C PRO A 296 7.87 -10.52 -5.50
N SER A 297 6.76 -10.17 -6.13
CA SER A 297 5.68 -11.08 -6.47
C SER A 297 5.39 -11.03 -7.96
N LEU A 298 5.40 -12.18 -8.64
CA LEU A 298 4.98 -12.28 -10.02
C LEU A 298 3.46 -12.11 -10.12
N THR A 299 3.00 -11.17 -10.93
CA THR A 299 1.59 -11.01 -11.29
C THR A 299 1.47 -10.73 -12.79
N ILE A 300 0.46 -11.30 -13.43
CA ILE A 300 0.11 -11.02 -14.82
C ILE A 300 -1.06 -10.06 -14.84
N TYR A 301 -0.92 -8.97 -15.61
CA TYR A 301 -2.04 -8.10 -15.95
C TYR A 301 -2.41 -8.29 -17.42
N ALA A 302 -3.57 -8.91 -17.66
CA ALA A 302 -4.09 -9.17 -19.00
C ALA A 302 -4.79 -7.95 -19.57
N HIS A 303 -4.49 -7.60 -20.82
CA HIS A 303 -5.31 -6.66 -21.59
C HIS A 303 -6.45 -7.45 -22.27
N ASN A 304 -6.55 -7.39 -23.60
CA ASN A 304 -7.44 -8.26 -24.36
C ASN A 304 -6.71 -9.58 -24.68
N MET A 305 -7.34 -10.69 -24.36
CA MET A 305 -6.87 -12.05 -24.68
C MET A 305 -7.90 -12.80 -25.53
N THR A 306 -8.51 -12.10 -26.49
CA THR A 306 -9.55 -12.66 -27.36
C THR A 306 -9.39 -12.13 -28.78
N VAL A 307 -9.44 -13.03 -29.75
CA VAL A 307 -9.45 -12.69 -31.19
C VAL A 307 -10.53 -13.47 -31.92
N GLU A 308 -11.14 -12.86 -32.93
CA GLU A 308 -12.07 -13.50 -33.86
C GLU A 308 -11.43 -13.58 -35.25
N VAL A 309 -11.48 -14.76 -35.88
CA VAL A 309 -10.80 -15.03 -37.16
C VAL A 309 -11.70 -15.89 -38.05
N SER A 310 -11.76 -15.55 -39.34
CA SER A 310 -12.47 -16.38 -40.33
C SER A 310 -11.65 -17.61 -40.73
N VAL A 311 -12.32 -18.75 -40.93
CA VAL A 311 -11.71 -19.97 -41.50
C VAL A 311 -11.08 -19.75 -42.89
N GLU A 312 -11.50 -18.69 -43.60
CA GLU A 312 -10.99 -18.36 -44.93
C GLU A 312 -9.62 -17.65 -44.91
N CYS A 313 -9.16 -17.18 -43.73
CA CYS A 313 -7.94 -16.38 -43.57
C CYS A 313 -6.96 -17.00 -42.56
N PRO A 314 -6.53 -18.27 -42.72
CA PRO A 314 -5.72 -18.92 -41.71
C PRO A 314 -4.31 -18.31 -41.68
N ALA A 315 -3.86 -17.93 -40.48
CA ALA A 315 -2.60 -17.25 -40.25
C ALA A 315 -2.18 -17.38 -38.78
N SER A 316 -0.92 -17.05 -38.48
CA SER A 316 -0.54 -16.69 -37.12
C SER A 316 -1.15 -15.32 -36.79
N VAL A 317 -2.06 -15.30 -35.82
CA VAL A 317 -2.78 -14.09 -35.40
C VAL A 317 -2.38 -13.70 -33.99
N MET A 318 -2.33 -12.39 -33.70
CA MET A 318 -2.16 -11.91 -32.34
C MET A 318 -3.46 -12.15 -31.57
N VAL A 319 -3.41 -13.03 -30.56
CA VAL A 319 -4.56 -13.32 -29.69
C VAL A 319 -4.72 -12.24 -28.63
N GLY A 320 -3.60 -11.69 -28.17
CA GLY A 320 -3.60 -10.71 -27.10
C GLY A 320 -2.21 -10.37 -26.59
N GLU A 321 -2.20 -9.54 -25.55
CA GLU A 321 -0.99 -9.19 -24.82
C GLU A 321 -1.27 -9.03 -23.33
N PHE A 322 -0.23 -9.23 -22.52
CA PHE A 322 -0.27 -9.04 -21.09
C PHE A 322 1.03 -8.46 -20.56
N GLU A 323 0.98 -7.85 -19.39
CA GLU A 323 2.14 -7.28 -18.72
C GLU A 323 2.58 -8.15 -17.55
N ILE A 324 3.90 -8.28 -17.39
CA ILE A 324 4.51 -8.85 -16.20
C ILE A 324 4.72 -7.73 -15.18
N VAL A 325 4.08 -7.83 -14.03
CA VAL A 325 4.17 -6.80 -12.99
C VAL A 325 4.66 -7.38 -11.67
N ASN A 326 5.48 -6.60 -10.96
CA ASN A 326 5.84 -6.87 -9.57
C ASN A 326 4.80 -6.23 -8.65
N SER A 327 3.87 -7.02 -8.13
CA SER A 327 2.87 -6.56 -7.16
C SER A 327 3.33 -6.67 -5.69
N GLY A 328 4.53 -7.20 -5.47
CA GLY A 328 5.11 -7.47 -4.15
C GLY A 328 6.05 -6.36 -3.67
N TYR A 329 7.07 -6.75 -2.91
CA TYR A 329 8.09 -5.82 -2.45
C TYR A 329 9.00 -5.35 -3.59
N PRO A 330 9.59 -4.13 -3.49
CA PRO A 330 10.55 -3.65 -4.48
C PRO A 330 11.70 -4.62 -4.70
N GLY A 331 12.03 -4.83 -5.97
CA GLY A 331 13.06 -5.76 -6.39
C GLY A 331 12.87 -6.12 -7.85
N SER A 332 13.70 -7.05 -8.34
CA SER A 332 13.67 -7.48 -9.74
C SER A 332 13.60 -8.99 -9.83
N PHE A 333 12.91 -9.46 -10.85
CA PHE A 333 12.87 -10.85 -11.26
C PHE A 333 12.72 -10.90 -12.79
N SER A 334 12.95 -12.09 -13.34
CA SER A 334 12.67 -12.38 -14.75
C SER A 334 11.69 -13.56 -14.80
N ALA A 335 10.59 -13.39 -15.51
CA ALA A 335 9.62 -14.44 -15.75
C ALA A 335 9.92 -15.12 -17.08
N ARG A 336 10.05 -16.45 -17.09
CA ARG A 336 9.99 -17.27 -18.31
C ARG A 336 8.53 -17.42 -18.70
N VAL A 337 8.22 -17.23 -19.97
CA VAL A 337 6.86 -17.31 -20.48
C VAL A 337 6.77 -18.44 -21.48
N GLU A 338 5.89 -19.39 -21.21
CA GLU A 338 5.76 -20.60 -22.00
C GLU A 338 4.28 -20.84 -22.37
N PRO A 339 3.98 -21.03 -23.65
CA PRO A 339 2.66 -21.47 -24.07
C PRO A 339 2.42 -22.92 -23.63
N VAL A 340 1.18 -23.23 -23.29
CA VAL A 340 0.74 -24.60 -23.02
C VAL A 340 -0.09 -25.05 -24.21
N THR A 341 0.42 -26.02 -24.98
CA THR A 341 -0.29 -26.56 -26.15
C THR A 341 -1.24 -27.68 -25.72
N PRO A 342 -2.57 -27.48 -25.73
CA PRO A 342 -3.50 -28.56 -25.44
C PRO A 342 -3.57 -29.56 -26.61
N PRO A 343 -3.88 -30.85 -26.36
CA PRO A 343 -4.02 -31.84 -27.43
C PRO A 343 -5.10 -31.41 -28.45
N GLY A 344 -4.71 -31.16 -29.70
CA GLY A 344 -5.61 -30.74 -30.77
C GLY A 344 -6.02 -29.26 -30.75
N GLY A 345 -5.39 -28.43 -29.91
CA GLY A 345 -5.54 -26.97 -29.99
C GLY A 345 -4.47 -26.33 -30.88
N PRO A 346 -4.57 -25.00 -31.09
CA PRO A 346 -3.62 -24.28 -31.94
C PRO A 346 -2.21 -24.27 -31.34
N GLU A 347 -1.20 -24.19 -32.21
CA GLU A 347 0.15 -23.85 -31.80
C GLU A 347 0.18 -22.39 -31.34
N VAL A 348 0.85 -22.11 -30.24
CA VAL A 348 0.88 -20.79 -29.59
C VAL A 348 2.32 -20.36 -29.46
N GLU A 349 2.60 -19.12 -29.82
CA GLU A 349 3.90 -18.47 -29.69
C GLU A 349 3.77 -17.24 -28.78
N VAL A 350 4.84 -16.92 -28.06
CA VAL A 350 4.90 -15.75 -27.17
C VAL A 350 6.16 -14.93 -27.46
N PHE A 351 6.05 -13.61 -27.40
CA PHE A 351 7.18 -12.72 -27.59
C PHE A 351 7.15 -11.52 -26.63
N PRO A 352 8.21 -11.28 -25.84
CA PRO A 352 9.39 -12.12 -25.67
C PRO A 352 9.09 -13.37 -24.81
N PRO A 353 9.85 -14.47 -24.95
CA PRO A 353 9.72 -15.68 -24.12
C PRO A 353 10.26 -15.51 -22.69
N THR A 354 10.80 -14.33 -22.39
CA THR A 354 11.26 -13.94 -21.06
C THR A 354 10.99 -12.46 -20.88
N ALA A 355 10.36 -12.09 -19.78
CA ALA A 355 9.94 -10.72 -19.51
C ALA A 355 10.25 -10.31 -18.06
N ARG A 356 10.47 -9.01 -17.86
CA ARG A 356 10.74 -8.36 -16.58
C ARG A 356 9.55 -7.48 -16.16
N ASN A 357 9.61 -6.95 -14.95
CA ASN A 357 8.61 -5.99 -14.46
C ASN A 357 8.40 -4.83 -15.44
N GLY A 358 7.15 -4.61 -15.85
CA GLY A 358 6.73 -3.58 -16.81
C GLY A 358 6.91 -3.94 -18.28
N GLU A 359 7.43 -5.13 -18.61
CA GLU A 359 7.52 -5.59 -20.00
C GLU A 359 6.22 -6.27 -20.44
N THR A 360 5.78 -5.95 -21.66
CA THR A 360 4.62 -6.54 -22.33
C THR A 360 5.03 -7.80 -23.09
N VAL A 361 4.21 -8.84 -22.99
CA VAL A 361 4.32 -10.09 -23.73
C VAL A 361 3.15 -10.19 -24.68
N GLN A 362 3.45 -10.39 -25.96
CA GLN A 362 2.47 -10.64 -27.02
C GLN A 362 2.28 -12.13 -27.22
N VAL A 363 1.05 -12.54 -27.45
CA VAL A 363 0.64 -13.94 -27.64
C VAL A 363 0.06 -14.11 -29.04
N PHE A 364 0.63 -15.03 -29.80
CA PHE A 364 0.20 -15.38 -31.14
C PHE A 364 -0.28 -16.83 -31.18
N ALA A 365 -1.23 -17.12 -32.05
CA ALA A 365 -1.69 -18.49 -32.28
C ALA A 365 -1.84 -18.79 -33.77
N ASP A 366 -1.43 -19.99 -34.16
CA ASP A 366 -1.66 -20.50 -35.51
C ASP A 366 -3.10 -21.00 -35.65
N THR A 367 -3.89 -20.35 -36.51
CA THR A 367 -5.29 -20.72 -36.77
C THR A 367 -5.47 -21.72 -37.90
N ASN A 368 -4.38 -22.17 -38.54
CA ASN A 368 -4.43 -23.12 -39.64
C ASN A 368 -5.13 -24.43 -39.23
N GLY A 369 -6.21 -24.77 -39.93
CA GLY A 369 -6.92 -26.04 -39.74
C GLY A 369 -7.82 -26.10 -38.50
N LEU A 370 -8.01 -24.99 -37.78
CA LEU A 370 -8.99 -24.92 -36.71
C LEU A 370 -10.42 -24.97 -37.28
N SER A 371 -11.29 -25.76 -36.65
CA SER A 371 -12.71 -25.78 -36.97
C SER A 371 -13.44 -24.55 -36.40
N PRO A 372 -14.58 -24.14 -36.98
CA PRO A 372 -15.44 -23.11 -36.38
C PRO A 372 -15.78 -23.40 -34.93
N GLY A 373 -15.78 -22.37 -34.09
CA GLY A 373 -16.04 -22.46 -32.66
C GLY A 373 -14.99 -21.76 -31.79
N LEU A 374 -15.10 -21.98 -30.48
CA LEU A 374 -14.23 -21.41 -29.48
C LEU A 374 -13.05 -22.34 -29.19
N HIS A 375 -11.83 -21.84 -29.36
CA HIS A 375 -10.59 -22.50 -28.98
C HIS A 375 -9.94 -21.73 -27.84
N ILE A 376 -9.45 -22.46 -26.83
CA ILE A 376 -8.85 -21.87 -25.63
C ILE A 376 -7.34 -22.11 -25.69
N ILE A 377 -6.57 -21.07 -25.38
CA ILE A 377 -5.12 -21.14 -25.21
C ILE A 377 -4.76 -20.81 -23.77
N TYR A 378 -3.62 -21.33 -23.33
CA TYR A 378 -3.06 -21.05 -22.01
C TYR A 378 -1.60 -20.66 -22.16
N VAL A 379 -1.18 -19.64 -21.41
CA VAL A 379 0.23 -19.23 -21.30
C VAL A 379 0.57 -19.20 -19.82
N ASN A 380 1.72 -19.77 -19.47
CA ASN A 380 2.23 -19.79 -18.11
C ASN A 380 3.44 -18.86 -18.01
N ALA A 381 3.43 -17.94 -17.05
CA ALA A 381 4.60 -17.17 -16.66
C ALA A 381 5.15 -17.74 -15.36
N GLN A 382 6.46 -18.01 -15.31
CA GLN A 382 7.13 -18.58 -14.15
C GLN A 382 8.37 -17.76 -13.79
N ALA A 383 8.53 -17.41 -12.51
CA ALA A 383 9.72 -16.71 -12.02
C ALA A 383 10.27 -17.42 -10.76
N ASP A 384 11.59 -17.51 -10.68
CA ASP A 384 12.30 -17.96 -9.49
C ASP A 384 12.71 -16.71 -8.68
N ILE A 385 12.08 -16.50 -7.53
CA ILE A 385 12.25 -15.32 -6.67
C ILE A 385 12.71 -15.79 -5.29
N GLY A 386 13.96 -15.49 -4.95
CA GLY A 386 14.60 -16.07 -3.76
C GLY A 386 14.69 -17.59 -3.90
N GLU A 387 14.17 -18.32 -2.91
CA GLU A 387 14.09 -19.79 -2.93
C GLU A 387 12.72 -20.31 -3.42
N ARG A 388 11.84 -19.43 -3.89
CA ARG A 388 10.47 -19.77 -4.28
C ARG A 388 10.31 -19.67 -5.80
N THR A 389 9.68 -20.67 -6.39
CA THR A 389 9.18 -20.59 -7.77
C THR A 389 7.72 -20.14 -7.73
N MET A 390 7.43 -19.01 -8.37
CA MET A 390 6.09 -18.49 -8.57
C MET A 390 5.63 -18.76 -10.00
N SER A 391 4.33 -19.01 -10.18
CA SER A 391 3.73 -19.28 -11.49
C SER A 391 2.37 -18.62 -11.58
N GLU A 392 2.13 -17.91 -12.67
CA GLU A 392 0.86 -17.29 -13.01
C GLU A 392 0.41 -17.81 -14.38
N MET A 393 -0.88 -18.06 -14.53
CA MET A 393 -1.45 -18.57 -15.78
C MET A 393 -2.44 -17.56 -16.32
N ILE A 394 -2.36 -17.31 -17.63
CA ILE A 394 -3.35 -16.54 -18.36
C ILE A 394 -4.04 -17.42 -19.40
N GLN A 395 -5.34 -17.22 -19.54
CA GLN A 395 -6.18 -17.89 -20.53
C GLN A 395 -6.55 -16.91 -21.64
N GLY A 396 -6.48 -17.36 -22.89
CA GLY A 396 -6.95 -16.63 -24.06
C GLY A 396 -7.96 -17.42 -24.89
N TYR A 397 -8.67 -16.71 -25.77
CA TYR A 397 -9.78 -17.22 -26.56
C TYR A 397 -9.63 -16.88 -28.03
N ILE A 398 -9.83 -17.87 -28.89
CA ILE A 398 -9.84 -17.70 -30.35
C ILE A 398 -11.21 -18.15 -30.84
N VAL A 399 -11.95 -17.25 -31.45
CA VAL A 399 -13.27 -17.53 -32.03
C VAL A 399 -13.10 -17.68 -33.53
N ILE A 400 -13.31 -18.89 -34.03
CA ILE A 400 -13.22 -19.19 -35.46
C ILE A 400 -14.63 -19.14 -36.07
N THR A 401 -14.82 -18.35 -37.13
CA THR A 401 -16.11 -18.15 -37.81
C THR A 401 -16.10 -18.59 -39.26
N ASP A 402 -17.28 -18.94 -39.79
CA ASP A 402 -17.51 -19.33 -41.19
C ASP A 402 -17.85 -18.12 -42.09
N GLU A 403 -17.69 -16.89 -41.60
CA GLU A 403 -18.09 -15.70 -42.36
C GLU A 403 -17.03 -15.31 -43.39
N ALA A 404 -17.45 -15.32 -44.66
CA ALA A 404 -16.69 -14.82 -45.81
C ALA A 404 -16.68 -13.29 -45.80
N GLY A 405 -15.74 -12.66 -45.09
CA GLY A 405 -15.63 -11.19 -45.10
C GLY A 405 -14.61 -10.55 -44.16
N GLY A 406 -14.11 -11.27 -43.16
CA GLY A 406 -13.15 -10.72 -42.19
C GLY A 406 -11.79 -11.41 -42.24
N CYS A 407 -10.95 -10.98 -43.18
CA CYS A 407 -9.53 -10.80 -42.87
C CYS A 407 -9.35 -9.28 -42.60
#